data_AF-A0A350RAF6-F1
#
_entry.id   AF-A0A350RAF6-F1
#
_cell.length_a   1.000
_cell.length_b   1.000
_cell.length_c   1.000
_cell.angle_alpha   90.00
_cell.angle_beta   90.00
_cell.angle_gamma   90.00
#
_symmetry.space_group_name_H-M   'P 1'
#
loop_
_entity.id
_entity.type
_entity.pdbx_description
1 polymer ?
#
loop_
_entity_poly.entity_id
_entity_poly.type
_entity_poly.pdbx_seq_one_letter_code
_entity_poly.pdbx_strand_id
1 'polypeptide(L)'
;MKRKYLSELKEKLVSYQASKKDMDDILSDYDQLYEDALASGKSDVEVWQMLGNPEEIVDELRDTLQQKREKNIKTKIIAVMPFISLIVFFFLGFYQGLWHPGWLVFLAIPMSAILLQTRLKDGLVALMPFLSVIIFLILGWGYGLWNPGWMVFLSIPVVAILLNTNIKDLPVAISPFVAVITFMILGFYYDLWNPGWLVFLIIPMLGILHEKNIVKLIIYELSFVIAIGFYLYMGYVENTWTFGALGFLLPVAMGLIFGDIHIMVGDLNGIERKKAITMVSMILVAIGIFLSLGFGLGGWAWAWQVFLLIPVTAIILFDKFRLTAIMPFIAVILFFSLGYFLGLFHISWLAFLLIPITAIIENA
;
A
#
# COMPACT_ATOMS: atom_id res chain seq x y z
N MET A 1 -44.60 6.34 -40.16
CA MET A 1 -43.15 6.53 -40.38
C MET A 1 -42.28 5.86 -39.32
N LYS A 2 -42.80 5.60 -38.11
CA LYS A 2 -42.15 4.86 -37.01
C LYS A 2 -41.20 3.71 -37.40
N ARG A 3 -41.67 2.71 -38.17
CA ARG A 3 -40.83 1.54 -38.54
C ARG A 3 -39.58 1.93 -39.34
N LYS A 4 -39.70 2.94 -40.20
CA LYS A 4 -38.57 3.45 -41.00
C LYS A 4 -37.55 4.11 -40.08
N TYR A 5 -38.02 4.97 -39.19
CA TYR A 5 -37.19 5.65 -38.18
C TYR A 5 -36.41 4.66 -37.30
N LEU A 6 -37.09 3.67 -36.71
CA LEU A 6 -36.46 2.66 -35.86
C LEU A 6 -35.50 1.75 -36.64
N SER A 7 -35.77 1.48 -37.91
CA SER A 7 -34.86 0.72 -38.77
C SER A 7 -33.57 1.49 -39.04
N GLU A 8 -33.67 2.79 -39.36
CA GLU A 8 -32.52 3.67 -39.58
C GLU A 8 -31.68 3.83 -38.30
N LEU A 9 -32.33 4.01 -37.15
CA LEU A 9 -31.67 4.06 -35.84
C LEU A 9 -30.93 2.75 -35.53
N LYS A 10 -31.56 1.60 -35.79
CA LYS A 10 -30.94 0.28 -35.60
C LYS A 10 -29.70 0.10 -36.49
N GLU A 11 -29.79 0.48 -37.77
CA GLU A 11 -28.68 0.35 -38.71
C GLU A 11 -27.46 1.16 -38.25
N LYS A 12 -27.70 2.38 -37.76
CA LYS A 12 -26.64 3.24 -37.19
C LYS A 12 -26.09 2.66 -35.88
N LEU A 13 -26.93 2.18 -34.97
CA LEU A 13 -26.43 1.54 -33.74
C LEU A 13 -25.55 0.31 -34.04
N VAL A 14 -25.87 -0.45 -35.09
CA VAL A 14 -25.03 -1.57 -35.57
C VAL A 14 -23.70 -1.07 -36.13
N SER A 15 -23.69 0.00 -36.95
CA SER A 15 -22.44 0.55 -37.48
C SER A 15 -21.50 1.06 -36.39
N TYR A 16 -22.06 1.52 -35.27
CA TYR A 16 -21.32 1.95 -34.08
C TYR A 16 -21.00 0.82 -33.08
N GLN A 17 -21.25 -0.44 -33.45
CA GLN A 17 -20.93 -1.63 -32.65
C GLN A 17 -21.58 -1.63 -31.24
N ALA A 18 -22.80 -1.09 -31.13
CA ALA A 18 -23.57 -1.17 -29.89
C ALA A 18 -23.82 -2.64 -29.48
N SER A 19 -23.88 -2.90 -28.17
CA SER A 19 -24.20 -4.25 -27.69
C SER A 19 -25.66 -4.58 -28.02
N LYS A 20 -25.99 -5.87 -28.23
CA LYS A 20 -27.38 -6.28 -28.52
C LYS A 20 -28.37 -5.76 -27.47
N LYS A 21 -27.99 -5.84 -26.19
CA LYS A 21 -28.79 -5.31 -25.09
C LYS A 21 -28.99 -3.79 -25.20
N ASP A 22 -27.91 -3.03 -25.41
CA ASP A 22 -28.03 -1.57 -25.52
C ASP A 22 -28.84 -1.17 -26.77
N MET A 23 -28.74 -1.92 -27.87
CA MET A 23 -29.58 -1.69 -29.05
C MET A 23 -31.05 -1.94 -28.74
N ASP A 24 -31.37 -3.06 -28.09
CA ASP A 24 -32.75 -3.41 -27.75
C ASP A 24 -33.34 -2.38 -26.76
N ASP A 25 -32.56 -1.96 -25.75
CA ASP A 25 -32.95 -0.93 -24.78
C ASP A 25 -33.20 0.43 -25.47
N ILE A 26 -32.25 0.93 -26.28
CA ILE A 26 -32.40 2.21 -27.00
C ILE A 26 -33.57 2.17 -27.99
N LEU A 27 -33.72 1.09 -28.74
CA LEU A 27 -34.83 0.96 -29.68
C LEU A 27 -36.18 0.92 -28.95
N SER A 28 -36.25 0.27 -27.78
CA SER A 28 -37.45 0.25 -26.95
C SER A 28 -37.80 1.64 -26.42
N ASP A 29 -36.81 2.39 -25.92
CA ASP A 29 -37.01 3.74 -25.41
C ASP A 29 -37.52 4.68 -26.51
N TYR A 30 -36.89 4.65 -27.69
CA TYR A 30 -37.33 5.46 -28.84
C TYR A 30 -38.66 4.99 -29.43
N ASP A 31 -39.00 3.69 -29.38
CA ASP A 31 -40.30 3.18 -29.77
C ASP A 31 -41.42 3.75 -28.88
N GLN A 32 -41.18 3.80 -27.56
CA GLN A 32 -42.10 4.36 -26.58
C GLN A 32 -42.24 5.88 -26.71
N LEU A 33 -41.13 6.62 -26.86
CA LEU A 33 -41.16 8.06 -27.08
C LEU A 33 -41.93 8.43 -28.36
N TYR A 34 -41.81 7.60 -29.41
CA TYR A 34 -42.55 7.80 -30.64
C TYR A 34 -44.07 7.61 -30.44
N GLU A 35 -44.48 6.57 -29.71
CA GLU A 35 -45.90 6.32 -29.38
C GLU A 35 -46.48 7.43 -28.50
N ASP A 36 -45.75 7.88 -27.47
CA ASP A 36 -46.19 8.94 -26.58
C ASP A 36 -46.38 10.27 -27.33
N ALA A 37 -45.49 10.57 -28.29
CA ALA A 37 -45.60 11.75 -29.13
C ALA A 37 -46.82 11.67 -30.06
N LEU A 38 -47.10 10.51 -30.66
CA LEU A 38 -48.33 10.29 -31.45
C LEU A 38 -49.60 10.43 -30.57
N ALA A 39 -49.59 9.86 -29.36
CA ALA A 39 -50.69 9.96 -28.41
C ALA A 39 -50.97 11.40 -27.96
N SER A 40 -49.95 12.26 -27.96
CA SER A 40 -50.09 13.71 -27.69
C SER A 40 -50.69 14.52 -28.85
N GLY A 41 -51.03 13.88 -29.97
CA GLY A 41 -51.65 14.52 -31.14
C GLY A 41 -50.67 15.08 -32.17
N LYS A 42 -49.37 14.76 -32.06
CA LYS A 42 -48.35 15.15 -33.05
C LYS A 42 -48.43 14.26 -34.29
N SER A 43 -48.14 14.84 -35.45
CA SER A 43 -47.99 14.10 -36.71
C SER A 43 -46.64 13.39 -36.79
N ASP A 44 -46.53 12.30 -37.58
CA ASP A 44 -45.27 11.57 -37.80
C ASP A 44 -44.06 12.46 -38.16
N VAL A 45 -44.30 13.57 -38.87
CA VAL A 45 -43.25 14.53 -39.28
C VAL A 45 -42.76 15.36 -38.09
N GLU A 46 -43.68 15.82 -37.24
CA GLU A 46 -43.35 16.55 -36.01
C GLU A 46 -42.65 15.65 -34.99
N VAL A 47 -43.04 14.38 -34.90
CA VAL A 47 -42.34 13.38 -34.07
C VAL A 47 -40.91 13.17 -34.56
N TRP A 48 -40.70 13.07 -35.87
CA TRP A 48 -39.35 12.93 -36.45
C TRP A 48 -38.48 14.14 -36.12
N GLN A 49 -39.01 15.36 -36.26
CA GLN A 49 -38.29 16.59 -35.89
C GLN A 49 -38.02 16.69 -34.40
N MET A 50 -38.95 16.21 -33.56
CA MET A 50 -38.83 16.24 -32.09
C MET A 50 -37.80 15.25 -31.56
N LEU A 51 -37.75 14.03 -32.11
CA LEU A 51 -36.82 13.00 -31.69
C LEU A 51 -35.39 13.21 -32.23
N GLY A 52 -35.24 13.95 -33.33
CA GLY A 52 -33.97 14.20 -33.99
C GLY A 52 -33.60 13.13 -35.01
N ASN A 53 -32.57 13.42 -35.82
CA ASN A 53 -32.08 12.50 -36.85
C ASN A 53 -31.43 11.27 -36.17
N PRO A 54 -31.75 10.03 -36.58
CA PRO A 54 -31.09 8.82 -36.10
C PRO A 54 -29.55 8.89 -36.09
N GLU A 55 -28.93 9.60 -37.03
CA GLU A 55 -27.48 9.79 -37.09
C GLU A 55 -26.95 10.66 -35.93
N GLU A 56 -27.60 11.78 -35.65
CA GLU A 56 -27.22 12.71 -34.58
C GLU A 56 -27.39 12.05 -33.20
N ILE A 57 -28.46 11.29 -33.01
CA ILE A 57 -28.73 10.54 -31.77
C ILE A 57 -27.61 9.54 -31.48
N VAL A 58 -27.19 8.78 -32.49
CA VAL A 58 -26.15 7.76 -32.28
C VAL A 58 -24.79 8.42 -32.05
N ASP A 59 -24.52 9.57 -32.70
CA ASP A 59 -23.33 10.36 -32.43
C ASP A 59 -23.30 10.90 -30.99
N GLU A 60 -24.44 11.37 -30.45
CA GLU A 60 -24.56 11.79 -29.05
C GLU A 60 -24.38 10.62 -28.08
N LEU A 61 -24.91 9.43 -28.43
CA LEU A 61 -24.80 8.24 -27.60
C LEU A 61 -23.46 7.52 -27.73
N ARG A 62 -22.63 7.88 -28.73
CA ARG A 62 -21.38 7.20 -29.07
C ARG A 62 -20.46 7.02 -27.87
N ASP A 63 -20.19 8.10 -27.15
CA ASP A 63 -19.26 8.07 -26.01
C ASP A 63 -19.81 7.19 -24.87
N THR A 64 -21.12 7.26 -24.65
CA THR A 64 -21.83 6.43 -23.65
C THR A 64 -21.77 4.94 -24.01
N LEU A 65 -22.01 4.60 -25.28
CA LEU A 65 -21.95 3.23 -25.80
C LEU A 65 -20.53 2.67 -25.73
N GLN A 66 -19.53 3.47 -26.08
CA GLN A 66 -18.12 3.09 -25.98
C GLN A 66 -17.72 2.83 -24.52
N GLN A 67 -18.09 3.72 -23.60
CA GLN A 67 -17.79 3.56 -22.17
C GLN A 67 -18.46 2.31 -21.57
N LYS A 68 -19.74 2.07 -21.89
CA LYS A 68 -20.45 0.84 -21.47
C LYS A 68 -19.77 -0.41 -22.02
N ARG A 69 -19.36 -0.41 -23.29
CA ARG A 69 -18.67 -1.53 -23.93
C ARG A 69 -17.34 -1.85 -23.25
N GLU A 70 -16.51 -0.84 -23.00
CA GLU A 70 -15.23 -1.04 -22.30
C GLU A 70 -15.44 -1.63 -20.89
N LYS A 71 -16.41 -1.08 -20.14
CA LYS A 71 -16.78 -1.61 -18.81
C LYS A 71 -17.24 -3.07 -18.89
N ASN A 72 -18.03 -3.42 -19.90
CA ASN A 72 -18.50 -4.78 -20.11
C ASN A 72 -17.35 -5.75 -20.47
N ILE A 73 -16.41 -5.35 -21.32
CA ILE A 73 -15.23 -6.16 -21.67
C ILE A 73 -14.37 -6.40 -20.42
N LYS A 74 -14.07 -5.35 -19.66
CA LYS A 74 -13.31 -5.44 -18.40
C LYS A 74 -13.96 -6.42 -17.42
N THR A 75 -15.29 -6.32 -17.25
CA THR A 75 -16.05 -7.20 -16.35
C THR A 75 -16.03 -8.66 -16.82
N LYS A 76 -16.16 -8.91 -18.13
CA LYS A 76 -16.06 -10.26 -18.70
C LYS A 76 -14.69 -10.88 -18.47
N ILE A 77 -13.60 -10.11 -18.68
CA ILE A 77 -12.25 -10.61 -18.42
C ILE A 77 -12.13 -11.06 -16.97
N ILE A 78 -12.52 -10.20 -16.01
CA ILE A 78 -12.46 -10.50 -14.57
C ILE A 78 -13.26 -11.76 -14.21
N ALA A 79 -14.45 -11.93 -14.79
CA ALA A 79 -15.30 -13.09 -14.54
C ALA A 79 -14.71 -14.40 -15.08
N VAL A 80 -13.90 -14.34 -16.14
CA VAL A 80 -13.29 -15.53 -16.77
C VAL A 80 -11.94 -15.88 -16.15
N MET A 81 -11.29 -14.95 -15.44
CA MET A 81 -9.96 -15.18 -14.83
C MET A 81 -9.85 -16.40 -13.91
N PRO A 82 -10.83 -16.75 -13.06
CA PRO A 82 -10.74 -17.97 -12.26
C PRO A 82 -10.60 -19.24 -13.10
N PHE A 83 -11.30 -19.31 -14.24
CA PHE A 83 -11.22 -20.45 -15.16
C PHE A 83 -9.88 -20.48 -15.89
N ILE A 84 -9.39 -19.33 -16.34
CA ILE A 84 -8.05 -19.22 -16.96
C ILE A 84 -6.98 -19.65 -15.95
N SER A 85 -7.05 -19.14 -14.71
CA SER A 85 -6.11 -19.52 -13.65
C SER A 85 -6.15 -21.01 -13.35
N LEU A 86 -7.34 -21.62 -13.32
CA LEU A 86 -7.51 -23.05 -13.10
C LEU A 86 -6.90 -23.90 -14.22
N ILE A 87 -7.14 -23.52 -15.49
CA ILE A 87 -6.57 -24.22 -16.66
C ILE A 87 -5.04 -24.15 -16.62
N VAL A 88 -4.49 -22.96 -16.38
CA VAL A 88 -3.03 -22.77 -16.29
C VAL A 88 -2.45 -23.52 -15.10
N PHE A 89 -3.12 -23.52 -13.94
CA PHE A 89 -2.70 -24.29 -12.77
C PHE A 89 -2.59 -25.79 -13.06
N PHE A 90 -3.62 -26.39 -13.66
CA PHE A 90 -3.58 -27.80 -14.03
C PHE A 90 -2.55 -28.09 -15.12
N PHE A 91 -2.36 -27.19 -16.08
CA PHE A 91 -1.33 -27.33 -17.09
C PHE A 91 0.07 -27.37 -16.46
N LEU A 92 0.37 -26.44 -15.55
CA LEU A 92 1.64 -26.43 -14.81
C LEU A 92 1.81 -27.67 -13.93
N GLY A 93 0.75 -28.12 -13.25
CA GLY A 93 0.76 -29.29 -12.38
C GLY A 93 0.97 -30.60 -13.13
N PHE A 94 0.18 -30.87 -14.18
CA PHE A 94 0.25 -32.13 -14.92
C PHE A 94 1.45 -32.22 -15.86
N TYR A 95 1.84 -31.11 -16.52
CA TYR A 95 2.91 -31.15 -17.51
C TYR A 95 4.30 -30.94 -16.91
N GLN A 96 4.41 -30.04 -15.92
CA GLN A 96 5.70 -29.65 -15.34
C GLN A 96 5.88 -30.11 -13.89
N GLY A 97 4.88 -30.76 -13.28
CA GLY A 97 4.91 -31.15 -11.87
C GLY A 97 4.89 -29.96 -10.90
N LEU A 98 4.62 -28.75 -11.39
CA LEU A 98 4.74 -27.49 -10.66
C LEU A 98 3.50 -27.17 -9.81
N TRP A 99 3.05 -28.11 -8.99
CA TRP A 99 1.89 -27.93 -8.11
C TRP A 99 2.13 -26.83 -7.06
N HIS A 100 3.32 -26.83 -6.45
CA HIS A 100 3.66 -25.92 -5.36
C HIS A 100 3.94 -24.47 -5.76
N PRO A 101 4.55 -24.14 -6.91
CA PRO A 101 4.56 -22.76 -7.39
C PRO A 101 3.33 -22.43 -8.25
N GLY A 102 2.65 -23.43 -8.79
CA GLY A 102 1.53 -23.25 -9.72
C GLY A 102 0.35 -22.49 -9.13
N TRP A 103 0.11 -22.58 -7.81
CA TRP A 103 -1.00 -21.85 -7.18
C TRP A 103 -0.83 -20.32 -7.29
N LEU A 104 0.37 -19.79 -7.55
CA LEU A 104 0.60 -18.36 -7.75
C LEU A 104 -0.23 -17.78 -8.89
N VAL A 105 -0.62 -18.61 -9.85
CA VAL A 105 -1.50 -18.23 -10.96
C VAL A 105 -2.87 -17.75 -10.45
N PHE A 106 -3.32 -18.18 -9.27
CA PHE A 106 -4.56 -17.69 -8.68
C PHE A 106 -4.48 -16.22 -8.22
N LEU A 107 -3.28 -15.67 -8.00
CA LEU A 107 -3.12 -14.23 -7.74
C LEU A 107 -3.53 -13.38 -8.95
N ALA A 108 -3.56 -13.95 -10.16
CA ALA A 108 -4.07 -13.27 -11.35
C ALA A 108 -5.55 -12.87 -11.24
N ILE A 109 -6.33 -13.54 -10.40
CA ILE A 109 -7.75 -13.23 -10.19
C ILE A 109 -7.91 -11.83 -9.57
N PRO A 110 -7.45 -11.57 -8.33
CA PRO A 110 -7.54 -10.23 -7.73
C PRO A 110 -6.71 -9.19 -8.51
N MET A 111 -5.55 -9.57 -9.07
CA MET A 111 -4.72 -8.64 -9.85
C MET A 111 -5.43 -8.13 -11.11
N SER A 112 -6.16 -9.00 -11.83
CA SER A 112 -6.93 -8.59 -13.01
C SER A 112 -8.05 -7.61 -12.66
N ALA A 113 -8.73 -7.83 -11.53
CA ALA A 113 -9.79 -6.95 -11.06
C ALA A 113 -9.23 -5.56 -10.73
N ILE A 114 -8.12 -5.51 -10.00
CA ILE A 114 -7.43 -4.26 -9.66
C ILE A 114 -7.02 -3.53 -10.94
N LEU A 115 -6.30 -4.20 -11.85
CA LEU A 115 -5.74 -3.58 -13.05
C LEU A 115 -6.83 -3.01 -13.99
N LEU A 116 -7.98 -3.66 -14.08
CA LEU A 116 -9.04 -3.29 -15.01
C LEU A 116 -10.05 -2.29 -14.42
N GLN A 117 -10.28 -2.30 -13.09
CA GLN A 117 -11.29 -1.48 -12.42
C GLN A 117 -10.74 -0.22 -11.75
N THR A 118 -9.45 -0.18 -11.40
CA THR A 118 -8.85 0.96 -10.70
C THR A 118 -8.10 1.89 -11.65
N ARG A 119 -7.87 3.13 -11.22
CA ARG A 119 -6.99 4.06 -11.96
C ARG A 119 -5.56 3.54 -11.90
N LEU A 120 -4.76 3.79 -12.95
CA LEU A 120 -3.38 3.28 -13.06
C LEU A 120 -2.53 3.53 -11.79
N LYS A 121 -2.59 4.74 -11.22
CA LYS A 121 -1.83 5.07 -10.00
C LYS A 121 -2.26 4.24 -8.80
N ASP A 122 -3.56 4.22 -8.52
CA ASP A 122 -4.12 3.49 -7.36
C ASP A 122 -3.97 1.98 -7.54
N GLY A 123 -4.13 1.51 -8.78
CA GLY A 123 -3.93 0.12 -9.16
C GLY A 123 -2.51 -0.36 -8.98
N LEU A 124 -1.50 0.46 -9.32
CA LEU A 124 -0.10 0.13 -9.08
C LEU A 124 0.19 -0.09 -7.60
N VAL A 125 -0.31 0.78 -6.72
CA VAL A 125 -0.15 0.62 -5.27
C VAL A 125 -0.85 -0.66 -4.78
N ALA A 126 -2.07 -0.90 -5.24
CA ALA A 126 -2.84 -2.09 -4.87
C ALA A 126 -2.26 -3.41 -5.42
N LEU A 127 -1.47 -3.36 -6.49
CA LEU A 127 -0.78 -4.53 -7.06
C LEU A 127 0.52 -4.88 -6.33
N MET A 128 1.12 -3.93 -5.59
CA MET A 128 2.42 -4.16 -4.93
C MET A 128 2.44 -5.37 -3.98
N PRO A 129 1.44 -5.60 -3.12
CA PRO A 129 1.45 -6.78 -2.25
C PRO A 129 1.57 -8.11 -3.03
N PHE A 130 0.87 -8.22 -4.16
CA PHE A 130 0.92 -9.41 -5.01
C PHE A 130 2.28 -9.56 -5.69
N LEU A 131 2.82 -8.47 -6.25
CA LEU A 131 4.14 -8.47 -6.86
C LEU A 131 5.23 -8.79 -5.83
N SER A 132 5.14 -8.24 -4.62
CA SER A 132 6.09 -8.53 -3.54
C SER A 132 6.05 -10.00 -3.12
N VAL A 133 4.88 -10.63 -3.03
CA VAL A 133 4.76 -12.07 -2.75
C VAL A 133 5.40 -12.91 -3.86
N ILE A 134 5.12 -12.58 -5.13
CA ILE A 134 5.70 -13.30 -6.28
C ILE A 134 7.23 -13.21 -6.25
N ILE A 135 7.77 -12.00 -6.10
CA ILE A 135 9.22 -11.77 -6.05
C ILE A 135 9.82 -12.46 -4.82
N PHE A 136 9.19 -12.37 -3.64
CA PHE A 136 9.63 -13.03 -2.42
C PHE A 136 9.77 -14.55 -2.60
N LEU A 137 8.80 -15.19 -3.24
CA LEU A 137 8.82 -16.62 -3.50
C LEU A 137 9.84 -17.02 -4.56
N ILE A 138 10.03 -16.20 -5.60
CA ILE A 138 11.10 -16.41 -6.59
C ILE A 138 12.47 -16.31 -5.92
N LEU A 139 12.69 -15.32 -5.04
CA LEU A 139 13.93 -15.19 -4.27
C LEU A 139 14.13 -16.37 -3.31
N GLY A 140 13.07 -16.82 -2.65
CA GLY A 140 13.10 -17.94 -1.72
C GLY A 140 13.40 -19.28 -2.40
N TRP A 141 12.63 -19.67 -3.41
CA TRP A 141 12.82 -20.95 -4.11
C TRP A 141 14.00 -20.94 -5.07
N GLY A 142 14.23 -19.84 -5.78
CA GLY A 142 15.29 -19.75 -6.79
C GLY A 142 16.68 -19.54 -6.20
N TYR A 143 16.79 -18.75 -5.12
CA TYR A 143 18.08 -18.31 -4.58
C TYR A 143 18.26 -18.64 -3.09
N GLY A 144 17.28 -19.26 -2.42
CA GLY A 144 17.34 -19.54 -0.98
C GLY A 144 17.26 -18.30 -0.10
N LEU A 145 16.93 -17.14 -0.66
CA LEU A 145 16.97 -15.83 -0.01
C LEU A 145 15.71 -15.55 0.84
N TRP A 146 15.28 -16.50 1.66
CA TRP A 146 14.09 -16.37 2.49
C TRP A 146 14.21 -15.28 3.56
N ASN A 147 15.39 -15.16 4.16
CA ASN A 147 15.63 -14.17 5.21
C ASN A 147 15.79 -12.76 4.63
N PRO A 148 16.75 -12.44 3.74
CA PRO A 148 16.81 -11.09 3.15
C PRO A 148 15.64 -10.78 2.21
N GLY A 149 14.93 -11.80 1.71
CA GLY A 149 13.84 -11.64 0.75
C GLY A 149 12.66 -10.82 1.29
N TRP A 150 12.44 -10.76 2.60
CA TRP A 150 11.32 -9.97 3.15
C TRP A 150 11.46 -8.48 2.82
N MET A 151 12.67 -7.98 2.55
CA MET A 151 12.89 -6.57 2.17
C MET A 151 12.08 -6.15 0.94
N VAL A 152 11.69 -7.10 0.08
CA VAL A 152 10.83 -6.85 -1.07
C VAL A 152 9.45 -6.30 -0.65
N PHE A 153 8.96 -6.62 0.55
CA PHE A 153 7.70 -6.06 1.06
C PHE A 153 7.80 -4.55 1.35
N LEU A 154 9.01 -4.00 1.49
CA LEU A 154 9.21 -2.55 1.60
C LEU A 154 8.87 -1.81 0.30
N SER A 155 8.77 -2.50 -0.85
CA SER A 155 8.33 -1.87 -2.10
C SER A 155 6.89 -1.36 -2.03
N ILE A 156 6.03 -1.97 -1.19
CA ILE A 156 4.63 -1.60 -1.01
C ILE A 156 4.51 -0.14 -0.53
N PRO A 157 5.02 0.23 0.66
CA PRO A 157 4.98 1.62 1.10
C PRO A 157 5.83 2.55 0.24
N VAL A 158 6.97 2.09 -0.31
CA VAL A 158 7.84 2.93 -1.16
C VAL A 158 7.11 3.38 -2.43
N VAL A 159 6.44 2.47 -3.14
CA VAL A 159 5.67 2.83 -4.35
C VAL A 159 4.47 3.71 -3.99
N ALA A 160 3.82 3.44 -2.86
CA ALA A 160 2.74 4.29 -2.37
C ALA A 160 3.23 5.74 -2.13
N ILE A 161 4.39 5.91 -1.50
CA ILE A 161 5.00 7.23 -1.26
C ILE A 161 5.41 7.90 -2.58
N LEU A 162 6.07 7.18 -3.48
CA LEU A 162 6.52 7.70 -4.78
C LEU A 162 5.38 8.24 -5.63
N LEU A 163 4.20 7.63 -5.56
CA LEU A 163 3.04 8.02 -6.38
C LEU A 163 2.17 9.11 -5.75
N ASN A 164 2.19 9.24 -4.42
CA ASN A 164 1.28 10.13 -3.67
C ASN A 164 1.96 11.33 -3.00
N THR A 165 3.29 11.39 -2.98
CA THR A 165 4.04 12.46 -2.29
C THR A 165 4.56 13.49 -3.29
N ASN A 166 4.60 14.76 -2.90
CA ASN A 166 5.23 15.81 -3.70
C ASN A 166 6.74 15.56 -3.83
N ILE A 167 7.31 15.90 -4.99
CA ILE A 167 8.75 15.70 -5.31
C ILE A 167 9.66 16.34 -4.25
N LYS A 168 9.24 17.47 -3.64
CA LYS A 168 10.02 18.18 -2.62
C LYS A 168 10.07 17.44 -1.27
N ASP A 169 9.04 16.69 -0.93
CA ASP A 169 8.93 15.97 0.35
C ASP A 169 9.38 14.51 0.20
N LEU A 170 9.54 14.06 -1.05
CA LEU A 170 9.90 12.70 -1.39
C LEU A 170 11.21 12.21 -0.73
N PRO A 171 12.32 12.99 -0.70
CA PRO A 171 13.56 12.53 -0.08
C PRO A 171 13.38 12.16 1.40
N VAL A 172 12.65 12.98 2.15
CA VAL A 172 12.35 12.74 3.58
C VAL A 172 11.46 11.52 3.73
N ALA A 173 10.40 11.40 2.91
CA ALA A 173 9.43 10.32 3.01
C ALA A 173 10.02 8.93 2.68
N ILE A 174 10.93 8.84 1.71
CA ILE A 174 11.59 7.56 1.35
C ILE A 174 12.80 7.23 2.24
N SER A 175 13.34 8.22 2.95
CA SER A 175 14.57 8.09 3.74
C SER A 175 14.59 6.93 4.74
N PRO A 176 13.49 6.58 5.44
CA PRO A 176 13.51 5.43 6.36
C PRO A 176 13.72 4.10 5.63
N PHE A 177 13.14 3.95 4.43
CA PHE A 177 13.28 2.73 3.63
C PHE A 177 14.70 2.61 3.05
N VAL A 178 15.25 3.73 2.56
CA VAL A 178 16.64 3.78 2.13
C VAL A 178 17.57 3.44 3.28
N ALA A 179 17.33 4.00 4.46
CA ALA A 179 18.13 3.72 5.65
C ALA A 179 18.07 2.24 6.06
N VAL A 180 16.89 1.62 6.08
CA VAL A 180 16.75 0.19 6.38
C VAL A 180 17.52 -0.67 5.36
N ILE A 181 17.35 -0.42 4.06
CA ILE A 181 18.03 -1.19 3.01
C ILE A 181 19.55 -1.05 3.14
N THR A 182 20.04 0.18 3.28
CA THR A 182 21.48 0.44 3.45
C THR A 182 22.02 -0.17 4.74
N PHE A 183 21.30 -0.06 5.87
CA PHE A 183 21.68 -0.68 7.14
C PHE A 183 21.80 -2.20 7.01
N MET A 184 20.85 -2.84 6.34
CA MET A 184 20.87 -4.29 6.10
C MET A 184 22.05 -4.68 5.21
N ILE A 185 22.36 -3.91 4.16
CA ILE A 185 23.54 -4.15 3.31
C ILE A 185 24.82 -4.01 4.13
N LEU A 186 24.97 -2.94 4.92
CA LEU A 186 26.13 -2.73 5.79
C LEU A 186 26.30 -3.85 6.82
N GLY A 187 25.21 -4.30 7.44
CA GLY A 187 25.23 -5.39 8.40
C GLY A 187 25.58 -6.74 7.77
N PHE A 188 24.91 -7.15 6.70
CA PHE A 188 25.11 -8.48 6.12
C PHE A 188 26.36 -8.63 5.25
N TYR A 189 26.72 -7.60 4.48
CA TYR A 189 27.87 -7.69 3.56
C TYR A 189 29.18 -7.20 4.16
N TYR A 190 29.12 -6.26 5.12
CA TYR A 190 30.32 -5.61 5.67
C TYR A 190 30.50 -5.83 7.19
N ASP A 191 29.57 -6.52 7.85
CA ASP A 191 29.55 -6.72 9.31
C ASP A 191 29.56 -5.40 10.12
N LEU A 192 29.05 -4.33 9.51
CA LEU A 192 29.03 -2.97 10.07
C LEU A 192 27.74 -2.69 10.84
N TRP A 193 27.29 -3.60 11.70
CA TRP A 193 26.04 -3.43 12.46
C TRP A 193 26.09 -2.23 13.42
N ASN A 194 27.22 -2.04 14.10
CA ASN A 194 27.36 -1.00 15.12
C ASN A 194 27.63 0.41 14.57
N PRO A 195 28.46 0.62 13.54
CA PRO A 195 28.53 1.93 12.89
C PRO A 195 27.39 2.14 11.87
N GLY A 196 26.79 1.07 11.35
CA GLY A 196 25.78 1.14 10.28
C GLY A 196 24.48 1.81 10.70
N TRP A 197 24.11 1.80 11.99
CA TRP A 197 22.88 2.46 12.42
C TRP A 197 22.90 3.97 12.19
N LEU A 198 24.09 4.58 12.05
CA LEU A 198 24.23 6.00 11.73
C LEU A 198 23.51 6.40 10.44
N VAL A 199 23.27 5.47 9.52
CA VAL A 199 22.51 5.73 8.30
C VAL A 199 21.10 6.21 8.61
N PHE A 200 20.48 5.81 9.73
CA PHE A 200 19.15 6.29 10.12
C PHE A 200 19.11 7.79 10.42
N LEU A 201 20.25 8.44 10.66
CA LEU A 201 20.34 9.89 10.85
C LEU A 201 20.05 10.68 9.58
N ILE A 202 20.05 10.03 8.41
CA ILE A 202 19.59 10.65 7.16
C ILE A 202 18.13 11.14 7.27
N ILE A 203 17.31 10.50 8.11
CA ILE A 203 15.89 10.86 8.29
C ILE A 203 15.75 12.25 8.92
N PRO A 204 16.27 12.51 10.15
CA PRO A 204 16.20 13.84 10.73
C PRO A 204 17.00 14.88 9.95
N MET A 205 18.18 14.53 9.41
CA MET A 205 19.00 15.48 8.63
C MET A 205 18.25 15.97 7.38
N LEU A 206 17.69 15.05 6.57
CA LEU A 206 16.89 15.47 5.41
C LEU A 206 15.64 16.26 5.83
N GLY A 207 15.02 15.94 6.97
CA GLY A 207 13.87 16.69 7.48
C GLY A 207 14.22 18.14 7.87
N ILE A 208 15.42 18.37 8.40
CA ILE A 208 15.90 19.71 8.78
C ILE A 208 16.18 20.58 7.55
N LEU A 209 16.46 20.00 6.38
CA LEU A 209 16.67 20.77 5.16
C LEU A 209 15.42 21.57 4.72
N HIS A 210 14.24 21.24 5.24
CA HIS A 210 13.00 22.00 5.04
C HIS A 210 12.89 23.23 5.96
N GLU A 211 13.80 23.42 6.90
CA GLU A 211 13.84 24.58 7.79
C GLU A 211 14.11 25.87 7.01
N LYS A 212 13.29 26.90 7.26
CA LYS A 212 13.40 28.18 6.54
C LYS A 212 14.60 29.01 7.02
N ASN A 213 14.96 28.86 8.28
CA ASN A 213 16.07 29.59 8.89
C ASN A 213 17.41 28.91 8.58
N ILE A 214 18.18 29.51 7.68
CA ILE A 214 19.48 29.00 7.22
C ILE A 214 20.48 28.83 8.38
N VAL A 215 20.50 29.76 9.35
CA VAL A 215 21.43 29.69 10.49
C VAL A 215 21.10 28.47 11.34
N LYS A 216 19.82 28.28 11.63
CA LYS A 216 19.30 27.14 12.39
C LYS A 216 19.60 25.83 11.66
N LEU A 217 19.36 25.77 10.36
CA LEU A 217 19.69 24.62 9.49
C LEU A 217 21.17 24.25 9.60
N ILE A 218 22.07 25.21 9.40
CA ILE A 218 23.53 24.97 9.45
C ILE A 218 23.95 24.46 10.83
N ILE A 219 23.40 25.03 11.90
CA ILE A 219 23.75 24.64 13.27
C ILE A 219 23.28 23.20 13.56
N TYR A 220 22.08 22.81 13.15
CA TYR A 220 21.60 21.44 13.32
C TYR A 220 22.45 20.45 12.52
N GLU A 221 22.68 20.71 11.24
CA GLU A 221 23.51 19.85 10.39
C GLU A 221 24.92 19.68 10.97
N LEU A 222 25.54 20.77 11.42
CA LEU A 222 26.84 20.74 12.07
C LEU A 222 26.80 19.92 13.37
N SER A 223 25.73 20.02 14.16
CA SER A 223 25.57 19.24 15.38
C SER A 223 25.51 17.74 15.11
N PHE A 224 24.84 17.31 14.03
CA PHE A 224 24.80 15.91 13.61
C PHE A 224 26.17 15.45 13.12
N VAL A 225 26.85 16.24 12.30
CA VAL A 225 28.20 15.91 11.79
C VAL A 225 29.20 15.76 12.95
N ILE A 226 29.18 16.68 13.93
CA ILE A 226 30.02 16.59 15.13
C ILE A 226 29.67 15.34 15.94
N ALA A 227 28.39 15.05 16.16
CA ALA A 227 27.95 13.87 16.91
C ALA A 227 28.37 12.55 16.23
N ILE A 228 28.22 12.47 14.90
CA ILE A 228 28.67 11.32 14.09
C ILE A 228 30.19 11.16 14.20
N GLY A 229 30.96 12.25 14.02
CA GLY A 229 32.41 12.22 14.12
C GLY A 229 32.88 11.78 15.51
N PHE A 230 32.26 12.31 16.56
CA PHE A 230 32.54 11.91 17.94
C PHE A 230 32.20 10.43 18.19
N TYR A 231 31.04 9.96 17.73
CA TYR A 231 30.63 8.55 17.87
C TYR A 231 31.63 7.60 17.20
N LEU A 232 32.05 7.91 15.97
CA LEU A 232 33.02 7.11 15.23
C LEU A 232 34.41 7.17 15.88
N TYR A 233 34.85 8.33 16.35
CA TYR A 233 36.12 8.47 17.06
C TYR A 233 36.13 7.64 18.35
N MET A 234 35.12 7.80 19.20
CA MET A 234 35.01 7.04 20.45
C MET A 234 34.88 5.53 20.19
N GLY A 235 34.18 5.14 19.12
CA GLY A 235 34.01 3.75 18.72
C GLY A 235 35.30 3.09 18.22
N TYR A 236 36.00 3.72 17.27
CA TYR A 236 37.16 3.13 16.60
C TYR A 236 38.50 3.38 17.30
N VAL A 237 38.66 4.55 17.94
CA VAL A 237 39.92 4.93 18.60
C VAL A 237 39.90 4.50 20.06
N GLU A 238 38.84 4.87 20.79
CA GLU A 238 38.73 4.64 22.24
C GLU A 238 38.04 3.30 22.57
N ASN A 239 37.55 2.55 21.58
CA ASN A 239 36.81 1.28 21.76
C ASN A 239 35.60 1.40 22.71
N THR A 240 35.00 2.58 22.83
CA THR A 240 33.91 2.89 23.78
C THR A 240 32.70 3.49 23.09
N TRP A 241 32.04 2.67 22.26
CA TRP A 241 30.82 3.02 21.51
C TRP A 241 29.69 3.59 22.38
N THR A 242 29.54 3.12 23.61
CA THR A 242 28.53 3.58 24.56
C THR A 242 28.72 5.06 24.95
N PHE A 243 29.95 5.48 25.21
CA PHE A 243 30.25 6.88 25.49
C PHE A 243 30.17 7.73 24.23
N GLY A 244 30.56 7.17 23.08
CA GLY A 244 30.34 7.82 21.78
C GLY A 244 28.88 8.19 21.54
N ALA A 245 27.93 7.33 21.95
CA ALA A 245 26.51 7.56 21.76
C ALA A 245 25.99 8.81 22.50
N LEU A 246 26.67 9.23 23.58
CA LEU A 246 26.35 10.47 24.29
C LEU A 246 26.54 11.72 23.43
N GLY A 247 27.35 11.65 22.36
CA GLY A 247 27.50 12.75 21.40
C GLY A 247 26.18 13.14 20.74
N PHE A 248 25.22 12.22 20.61
CA PHE A 248 23.90 12.50 20.06
C PHE A 248 22.99 13.31 20.98
N LEU A 249 23.39 13.56 22.23
CA LEU A 249 22.76 14.56 23.08
C LEU A 249 22.92 15.98 22.50
N LEU A 250 23.95 16.23 21.68
CA LEU A 250 24.22 17.55 21.11
C LEU A 250 23.09 17.99 20.13
N PRO A 251 22.73 17.23 19.07
CA PRO A 251 21.58 17.57 18.23
C PRO A 251 20.27 17.73 19.02
N VAL A 252 20.05 16.89 20.04
CA VAL A 252 18.85 16.98 20.90
C VAL A 252 18.85 18.27 21.73
N ALA A 253 20.01 18.67 22.27
CA ALA A 253 20.16 19.93 22.99
C ALA A 253 19.92 21.14 22.08
N MET A 254 20.39 21.11 20.82
CA MET A 254 20.06 22.14 19.83
C MET A 254 18.55 22.19 19.57
N GLY A 255 17.90 21.02 19.49
CA GLY A 255 16.45 20.79 19.54
C GLY A 255 15.71 21.65 20.56
N LEU A 256 16.19 21.59 21.79
CA LEU A 256 15.62 22.28 22.94
C LEU A 256 15.94 23.78 22.91
N ILE A 257 17.15 24.16 22.54
CA ILE A 257 17.60 25.57 22.52
C ILE A 257 16.82 26.39 21.48
N PHE A 258 16.59 25.83 20.29
CA PHE A 258 15.81 26.51 19.25
C PHE A 258 14.30 26.44 19.46
N GLY A 259 13.86 25.74 20.50
CA GLY A 259 12.44 25.63 20.86
C GLY A 259 11.64 24.72 19.95
N ASP A 260 12.27 23.88 19.12
CA ASP A 260 11.54 22.91 18.27
C ASP A 260 10.96 21.76 19.08
N ILE A 261 11.61 21.45 20.20
CA ILE A 261 11.15 20.45 21.16
C ILE A 261 10.38 21.17 22.26
N HIS A 262 9.06 21.27 22.09
CA HIS A 262 8.16 21.76 23.13
C HIS A 262 7.77 20.63 24.08
N ILE A 263 8.29 20.64 25.30
CA ILE A 263 7.80 19.78 26.37
C ILE A 263 6.52 20.39 26.93
N MET A 264 5.38 20.07 26.31
CA MET A 264 4.07 20.48 26.81
C MET A 264 3.69 19.63 28.03
N VAL A 265 3.95 20.16 29.23
CA VAL A 265 3.32 19.68 30.47
C VAL A 265 1.99 20.43 30.62
N GLY A 266 1.00 20.05 29.80
CA GLY A 266 -0.32 20.69 29.75
C GLY A 266 -1.40 19.90 30.49
N ASP A 267 -2.41 20.62 30.99
CA ASP A 267 -3.61 20.08 31.65
C ASP A 267 -4.53 19.41 30.62
N LEU A 268 -4.12 18.24 30.12
CA LEU A 268 -4.99 17.38 29.34
C LEU A 268 -6.18 16.98 30.25
N ASN A 269 -7.40 17.33 29.86
CA ASN A 269 -8.58 17.00 30.66
C ASN A 269 -9.19 15.65 30.26
N GLY A 270 -9.56 14.86 31.28
CA GLY A 270 -10.40 13.67 31.17
C GLY A 270 -9.87 12.56 30.22
N ILE A 271 -10.56 12.38 29.10
CA ILE A 271 -10.41 11.22 28.19
C ILE A 271 -9.10 11.28 27.40
N GLU A 272 -8.71 12.46 26.91
CA GLU A 272 -7.49 12.61 26.10
C GLU A 272 -6.23 12.39 26.94
N ARG A 273 -6.22 12.86 28.19
CA ARG A 273 -5.14 12.55 29.14
C ARG A 273 -5.00 11.06 29.38
N LYS A 274 -6.13 10.37 29.55
CA LYS A 274 -6.13 8.91 29.77
C LYS A 274 -5.53 8.19 28.56
N LYS A 275 -5.95 8.55 27.35
CA LYS A 275 -5.38 8.02 26.10
C LYS A 275 -3.88 8.31 25.98
N ALA A 276 -3.45 9.54 26.25
CA ALA A 276 -2.05 9.92 26.20
C ALA A 276 -1.19 9.16 27.24
N ILE A 277 -1.66 9.05 28.48
CA ILE A 277 -0.99 8.27 29.52
C ILE A 277 -0.90 6.80 29.14
N THR A 278 -1.97 6.21 28.60
CA THR A 278 -1.95 4.81 28.13
C THR A 278 -0.94 4.63 27.00
N MET A 279 -0.86 5.56 26.04
CA MET A 279 0.15 5.52 24.97
C MET A 279 1.58 5.61 25.49
N VAL A 280 1.87 6.61 26.35
CA VAL A 280 3.21 6.78 26.93
C VAL A 280 3.58 5.54 27.75
N SER A 281 2.65 5.04 28.55
CA SER A 281 2.84 3.81 29.33
C SER A 281 3.13 2.61 28.43
N MET A 282 2.40 2.48 27.31
CA MET A 282 2.63 1.40 26.35
C MET A 282 4.01 1.46 25.71
N ILE A 283 4.47 2.66 25.36
CA ILE A 283 5.83 2.87 24.83
C ILE A 283 6.87 2.47 25.87
N LEU A 284 6.74 2.92 27.12
CA LEU A 284 7.67 2.60 28.21
C LEU A 284 7.69 1.08 28.50
N VAL A 285 6.53 0.44 28.54
CA VAL A 285 6.41 -1.01 28.71
C VAL A 285 7.06 -1.75 27.54
N ALA A 286 6.81 -1.34 26.30
CA ALA A 286 7.40 -1.96 25.12
C ALA A 286 8.94 -1.85 25.13
N ILE A 287 9.49 -0.68 25.48
CA ILE A 287 10.94 -0.48 25.65
C ILE A 287 11.46 -1.37 26.79
N GLY A 288 10.79 -1.38 27.94
CA GLY A 288 11.19 -2.19 29.09
C GLY A 288 11.24 -3.69 28.76
N ILE A 289 10.22 -4.21 28.08
CA ILE A 289 10.19 -5.60 27.61
C ILE A 289 11.29 -5.83 26.58
N PHE A 290 11.46 -4.96 25.58
CA PHE A 290 12.50 -5.09 24.56
C PHE A 290 13.90 -5.20 25.17
N LEU A 291 14.24 -4.30 26.10
CA LEU A 291 15.53 -4.32 26.79
C LEU A 291 15.68 -5.55 27.70
N SER A 292 14.61 -5.93 28.41
CA SER A 292 14.63 -7.11 29.29
C SER A 292 14.85 -8.40 28.50
N LEU A 293 14.20 -8.55 27.35
CA LEU A 293 14.39 -9.69 26.45
C LEU A 293 15.76 -9.66 25.77
N GLY A 294 16.21 -8.47 25.35
CA GLY A 294 17.51 -8.26 24.73
C GLY A 294 18.67 -8.62 25.65
N PHE A 295 18.73 -8.02 26.84
CA PHE A 295 19.81 -8.27 27.81
C PHE A 295 19.66 -9.60 28.56
N GLY A 296 18.42 -10.01 28.89
CA GLY A 296 18.19 -11.21 29.68
C GLY A 296 18.28 -12.51 28.89
N LEU A 297 17.76 -12.53 27.66
CA LEU A 297 17.67 -13.74 26.83
C LEU A 297 18.47 -13.64 25.51
N GLY A 298 19.24 -12.56 25.31
CA GLY A 298 19.91 -12.31 24.03
C GLY A 298 18.93 -12.07 22.87
N GLY A 299 17.68 -11.70 23.17
CA GLY A 299 16.56 -11.73 22.24
C GLY A 299 16.49 -10.61 21.21
N TRP A 300 17.59 -9.90 20.95
CA TRP A 300 17.61 -8.69 20.10
C TRP A 300 16.98 -8.88 18.72
N ALA A 301 17.17 -10.06 18.12
CA ALA A 301 16.68 -10.37 16.78
C ALA A 301 15.16 -10.51 16.67
N TRP A 302 14.46 -10.83 17.77
CA TRP A 302 13.01 -11.09 17.76
C TRP A 302 12.21 -10.22 18.73
N ALA A 303 12.86 -9.63 19.75
CA ALA A 303 12.22 -8.81 20.77
C ALA A 303 11.60 -7.53 20.22
N TRP A 304 12.08 -7.02 19.08
CA TRP A 304 11.57 -5.81 18.44
C TRP A 304 10.08 -5.92 18.07
N GLN A 305 9.56 -7.14 17.90
CA GLN A 305 8.15 -7.38 17.59
C GLN A 305 7.20 -6.80 18.65
N VAL A 306 7.66 -6.60 19.89
CA VAL A 306 6.90 -5.95 20.97
C VAL A 306 6.52 -4.52 20.61
N PHE A 307 7.31 -3.82 19.80
CA PHE A 307 6.98 -2.46 19.34
C PHE A 307 5.74 -2.41 18.45
N LEU A 308 5.34 -3.52 17.82
CA LEU A 308 4.10 -3.60 17.02
C LEU A 308 2.85 -3.46 17.90
N LEU A 309 2.96 -3.64 19.22
CA LEU A 309 1.84 -3.40 20.13
C LEU A 309 1.53 -1.91 20.32
N ILE A 310 2.47 -1.00 20.03
CA ILE A 310 2.27 0.46 20.11
C ILE A 310 1.19 0.91 19.11
N PRO A 311 1.31 0.65 17.79
CA PRO A 311 0.28 1.03 16.84
C PRO A 311 -1.04 0.27 17.07
N VAL A 312 -1.00 -0.99 17.53
CA VAL A 312 -2.22 -1.73 17.92
C VAL A 312 -2.96 -1.01 19.04
N THR A 313 -2.24 -0.58 20.08
CA THR A 313 -2.83 0.18 21.20
C THR A 313 -3.35 1.54 20.72
N ALA A 314 -2.64 2.21 19.81
CA ALA A 314 -3.09 3.46 19.22
C ALA A 314 -4.44 3.29 18.49
N ILE A 315 -4.57 2.25 17.66
CA ILE A 315 -5.82 1.95 16.93
C ILE A 315 -6.96 1.68 17.91
N ILE A 316 -6.72 0.90 18.97
CA ILE A 316 -7.74 0.59 19.98
C ILE A 316 -8.19 1.86 20.73
N LEU A 317 -7.29 2.80 20.98
CA LEU A 317 -7.58 4.01 21.77
C LEU A 317 -8.15 5.16 20.94
N PHE A 318 -7.70 5.36 19.71
CA PHE A 318 -8.03 6.53 18.89
C PHE A 318 -9.03 6.24 17.78
N ASP A 319 -9.07 5.00 17.27
CA ASP A 319 -10.00 4.59 16.23
C ASP A 319 -11.15 3.74 16.79
N LYS A 320 -12.21 3.57 15.99
CA LYS A 320 -13.20 2.53 16.26
C LYS A 320 -12.52 1.17 16.11
N PHE A 321 -12.70 0.30 17.10
CA PHE A 321 -12.17 -1.05 17.07
C PHE A 321 -12.63 -1.76 15.81
N ARG A 322 -11.64 -2.14 14.98
CA ARG A 322 -11.82 -2.88 13.75
C ARG A 322 -10.72 -3.92 13.66
N LEU A 323 -11.08 -5.18 13.55
CA LEU A 323 -10.10 -6.27 13.48
C LEU A 323 -9.21 -6.12 12.24
N THR A 324 -9.78 -5.63 11.14
CA THR A 324 -9.07 -5.24 9.93
C THR A 324 -7.91 -4.28 10.14
N ALA A 325 -8.01 -3.35 11.08
CA ALA A 325 -6.95 -2.37 11.34
C ALA A 325 -5.77 -2.97 12.14
N ILE A 326 -6.04 -3.98 12.97
CA ILE A 326 -5.05 -4.62 13.84
C ILE A 326 -4.36 -5.79 13.13
N MET A 327 -5.05 -6.45 12.20
CA MET A 327 -4.59 -7.67 11.56
C MET A 327 -3.22 -7.58 10.87
N PRO A 328 -2.82 -6.46 10.21
CA PRO A 328 -1.49 -6.34 9.64
C PRO A 328 -0.37 -6.54 10.67
N PHE A 329 -0.54 -6.01 11.89
CA PHE A 329 0.45 -6.15 12.96
C PHE A 329 0.53 -7.59 13.47
N ILE A 330 -0.62 -8.24 13.63
CA ILE A 330 -0.69 -9.67 14.01
C ILE A 330 -0.03 -10.54 12.94
N ALA A 331 -0.32 -10.28 11.66
CA ALA A 331 0.27 -11.01 10.54
C ALA A 331 1.80 -10.89 10.52
N VAL A 332 2.36 -9.71 10.78
CA VAL A 332 3.82 -9.50 10.88
C VAL A 332 4.41 -10.26 12.06
N ILE A 333 3.76 -10.23 13.24
CA ILE A 333 4.22 -11.00 14.42
C ILE A 333 4.26 -12.49 14.09
N LEU A 334 3.20 -13.03 13.48
CA LEU A 334 3.15 -14.44 13.08
C LEU A 334 4.20 -14.77 12.01
N PHE A 335 4.36 -13.91 11.01
CA PHE A 335 5.35 -14.09 9.94
C PHE A 335 6.76 -14.23 10.49
N PHE A 336 7.18 -13.30 11.36
CA PHE A 336 8.51 -13.30 11.95
C PHE A 336 8.68 -14.37 13.02
N SER A 337 7.67 -14.63 13.85
CA SER A 337 7.76 -15.67 14.88
C SER A 337 7.91 -17.07 14.27
N LEU A 338 7.07 -17.41 13.29
CA LEU A 338 7.19 -18.70 12.58
C LEU A 338 8.48 -18.78 11.76
N GLY A 339 8.86 -17.68 11.11
CA GLY A 339 10.08 -17.63 10.30
C GLY A 339 11.35 -17.78 11.14
N TYR A 340 11.48 -17.00 12.21
CA TYR A 340 12.68 -16.93 13.03
C TYR A 340 12.85 -18.15 13.93
N PHE A 341 11.80 -18.56 14.67
CA PHE A 341 11.92 -19.65 15.65
C PHE A 341 11.79 -21.04 15.04
N LEU A 342 11.03 -21.20 13.96
CA LEU A 342 10.76 -22.50 13.34
C LEU A 342 11.41 -22.66 11.96
N GLY A 343 12.09 -21.63 11.44
CA GLY A 343 12.66 -21.65 10.08
C GLY A 343 11.58 -21.68 8.98
N LEU A 344 10.32 -21.37 9.31
CA LEU A 344 9.18 -21.56 8.42
C LEU A 344 8.86 -20.33 7.56
N PHE A 345 9.86 -19.54 7.16
CA PHE A 345 9.64 -18.36 6.30
C PHE A 345 8.91 -18.70 4.98
N HIS A 346 9.07 -19.94 4.50
CA HIS A 346 8.42 -20.45 3.30
C HIS A 346 6.90 -20.65 3.44
N ILE A 347 6.37 -20.75 4.66
CA ILE A 347 4.93 -20.90 4.95
C ILE A 347 4.39 -19.66 5.68
N SER A 348 5.22 -18.98 6.46
CA SER A 348 4.79 -17.92 7.36
C SER A 348 4.19 -16.71 6.65
N TRP A 349 4.48 -16.51 5.36
CA TRP A 349 3.83 -15.48 4.53
C TRP A 349 2.31 -15.66 4.44
N LEU A 350 1.79 -16.88 4.64
CA LEU A 350 0.35 -17.15 4.72
C LEU A 350 -0.32 -16.37 5.85
N ALA A 351 0.42 -15.93 6.88
CA ALA A 351 -0.11 -15.05 7.92
C ALA A 351 -0.69 -13.75 7.35
N PHE A 352 -0.17 -13.25 6.23
CA PHE A 352 -0.72 -12.06 5.57
C PHE A 352 -2.11 -12.30 4.94
N LEU A 353 -2.51 -13.55 4.70
CA LEU A 353 -3.88 -13.88 4.26
C LEU A 353 -4.92 -13.60 5.35
N LEU A 354 -4.53 -13.49 6.62
CA LEU A 354 -5.44 -13.10 7.68
C LEU A 354 -6.04 -11.71 7.44
N ILE A 355 -5.32 -10.80 6.77
CA ILE A 355 -5.79 -9.43 6.50
C ILE A 355 -7.08 -9.44 5.65
N PRO A 356 -7.09 -10.00 4.42
CA PRO A 356 -8.31 -10.06 3.63
C PRO A 356 -9.38 -10.98 4.24
N ILE A 357 -9.01 -12.09 4.90
CA ILE A 357 -9.98 -12.98 5.56
C ILE A 357 -10.75 -12.22 6.65
N THR A 358 -10.04 -11.47 7.48
CA THR A 358 -10.64 -10.66 8.55
C THR A 358 -11.53 -9.56 7.97
N ALA A 359 -11.11 -8.94 6.85
CA ALA A 359 -11.94 -7.95 6.17
C ALA A 359 -13.26 -8.54 5.63
N ILE A 360 -13.24 -9.78 5.15
CA ILE A 360 -14.47 -10.45 4.71
C ILE A 360 -15.36 -10.75 5.91
N ILE A 361 -14.80 -11.31 7.00
CA ILE A 361 -15.56 -11.68 8.20
C ILE A 361 -16.17 -10.46 8.89
N GLU A 362 -15.45 -9.33 8.93
CA GLU A 362 -15.94 -8.10 9.58
C GLU A 362 -17.05 -7.40 8.77
N ASN A 363 -17.11 -7.62 7.46
CA ASN A 363 -18.11 -7.03 6.56
C ASN A 363 -19.21 -8.01 6.12
N ALA A 364 -19.18 -9.26 6.60
CA ALA A 364 -20.21 -10.29 6.40
C ALA A 364 -21.26 -10.20 7.51
#